data_AF-A0A7V8YHP9-F1
#
_entry.id   AF-A0A7V8YHP9-F1
#
_cell.length_a   1.000
_cell.length_b   1.000
_cell.length_c   1.000
_cell.angle_alpha   90.00
_cell.angle_beta   90.00
_cell.angle_gamma   90.00
#
_symmetry.space_group_name_H-M   'P 1'
#
loop_
_entity.id
_entity.type
_entity.pdbx_description
1 polymer ?
#
loop_
_entity_poly.entity_id
_entity_poly.type
_entity_poly.pdbx_seq_one_letter_code
_entity_poly.pdbx_strand_id
1 'polypeptide(L)'
;LARSEGLLLRYLTDAYKAMRQTVPEEARTEELADLIELMGELIREVDSSLLDEWERLVNPDAQQPNQQHQPKVTANPRALRVLVRNAMFRRVQLAARRRWDELGELDPSRLWDADRWHLSLEPYWQLHDEIRTDAGARSPELFIVEEGPGRWDVRQILDDPANYHDWAICAEVDLEASHRAGTAVLTVTTVEPLYR
;
A
#
# COMPACT_ATOMS: atom_id res chain seq x y z
N LEU A 1 28.70 0.72 -11.68
CA LEU A 1 27.35 0.28 -11.25
C LEU A 1 27.42 -0.36 -9.86
N ALA A 2 28.15 -1.45 -9.64
CA ALA A 2 28.30 -2.06 -8.30
C ALA A 2 28.73 -1.09 -7.17
N ARG A 3 29.62 -0.13 -7.46
CA ARG A 3 30.09 0.87 -6.47
C ARG A 3 29.03 1.94 -6.14
N SER A 4 28.15 2.28 -7.07
CA SER A 4 27.08 3.27 -6.86
C SER A 4 25.87 2.67 -6.15
N GLU A 5 25.61 1.39 -6.38
CA GLU A 5 24.52 0.64 -5.76
C GLU A 5 24.75 0.39 -4.27
N GLY A 6 25.95 -0.05 -3.88
CA GLY A 6 26.32 -0.17 -2.46
C GLY A 6 26.34 1.17 -1.71
N LEU A 7 26.63 2.28 -2.40
CA LEU A 7 26.57 3.61 -1.82
C LEU A 7 25.12 4.05 -1.54
N LEU A 8 24.21 3.82 -2.51
CA LEU A 8 22.79 4.13 -2.36
C LEU A 8 22.17 3.32 -1.21
N LEU A 9 22.44 2.01 -1.13
CA LEU A 9 21.89 1.16 -0.07
C LEU A 9 22.39 1.55 1.32
N ARG A 10 23.65 1.98 1.42
CA ARG A 10 24.16 2.55 2.66
C ARG A 10 23.37 3.79 3.06
N TYR A 11 23.14 4.74 2.14
CA TYR A 11 22.35 5.93 2.44
C TYR A 11 20.90 5.61 2.81
N LEU A 12 20.25 4.67 2.11
CA LEU A 12 18.89 4.22 2.44
C LEU A 12 18.83 3.56 3.82
N THR A 13 19.82 2.73 4.14
CA THR A 13 19.95 2.08 5.45
C THR A 13 20.19 3.09 6.56
N ASP A 14 21.02 4.10 6.31
CA ASP A 14 21.30 5.17 7.27
C ASP A 14 20.06 6.05 7.49
N ALA A 15 19.31 6.38 6.44
CA ALA A 15 18.05 7.11 6.54
C ALA A 15 16.99 6.30 7.33
N TYR A 16 16.84 5.01 7.04
CA TYR A 16 15.96 4.10 7.79
C TYR A 16 16.33 4.06 9.29
N LYS A 17 17.62 3.89 9.60
CA LYS A 17 18.11 3.88 10.99
C LYS A 17 17.85 5.21 11.68
N ALA A 18 18.12 6.33 11.00
CA ALA A 18 17.88 7.66 11.53
C ALA A 18 16.40 7.82 11.87
N MET A 19 15.48 7.59 10.94
CA MET A 19 14.03 7.68 11.19
C MET A 19 13.59 6.80 12.35
N ARG A 20 14.09 5.56 12.43
CA ARG A 20 13.77 4.62 13.51
C ARG A 20 14.35 5.01 14.87
N GLN A 21 15.43 5.79 14.92
CA GLN A 21 16.11 6.13 16.18
C GLN A 21 15.83 7.54 16.68
N THR A 22 15.57 8.49 15.79
CA THR A 22 15.42 9.91 16.15
C THR A 22 13.98 10.29 16.43
N VAL A 23 13.00 9.53 15.94
CA VAL A 23 11.57 9.81 16.18
C VAL A 23 11.08 8.91 17.33
N PRO A 24 10.73 9.50 18.50
CA PRO A 24 10.09 8.78 19.60
C PRO A 24 8.84 8.07 19.12
N GLU A 25 8.52 6.92 19.69
CA GLU A 25 7.39 6.09 19.25
C GLU A 25 6.06 6.84 19.37
N GLU A 26 5.92 7.69 20.39
CA GLU A 26 4.72 8.50 20.64
C GLU A 26 4.52 9.62 19.61
N ALA A 27 5.57 10.00 18.89
CA ALA A 27 5.54 11.03 17.86
C ALA A 27 5.42 10.45 16.44
N ARG A 28 5.36 9.12 16.28
CA ARG A 28 5.21 8.48 14.97
C ARG A 28 3.78 8.56 14.52
N THR A 29 3.56 9.24 13.40
CA THR A 29 2.30 9.11 12.67
C THR A 29 2.19 7.72 12.06
N GLU A 30 0.97 7.30 11.76
CA GLU A 30 0.70 6.03 11.07
C GLU A 30 1.44 5.94 9.73
N GLU A 31 1.46 7.03 8.96
CA GLU A 31 2.18 7.10 7.68
C GLU A 31 3.69 6.87 7.86
N LEU A 32 4.28 7.44 8.92
CA LEU A 32 5.70 7.23 9.21
C LEU A 32 5.98 5.81 9.68
N ALA A 33 5.10 5.24 10.52
CA ALA A 33 5.22 3.85 10.96
C ALA A 33 5.15 2.88 9.78
N ASP A 34 4.17 3.08 8.89
CA ASP A 34 4.01 2.36 7.63
C ASP A 34 5.29 2.46 6.76
N LEU A 35 5.81 3.67 6.58
CA LEU A 35 7.03 3.92 5.80
C LEU A 35 8.24 3.18 6.39
N ILE A 36 8.43 3.24 7.71
CA ILE A 36 9.53 2.55 8.39
C ILE A 36 9.44 1.04 8.19
N GLU A 37 8.24 0.45 8.35
CA GLU A 37 8.03 -0.99 8.14
C GLU A 37 8.36 -1.39 6.69
N LEU A 38 7.81 -0.66 5.72
CA LEU A 38 8.02 -0.96 4.30
C LEU A 38 9.49 -0.78 3.89
N MET A 39 10.15 0.29 4.32
CA MET A 39 11.58 0.50 4.05
C MET A 39 12.44 -0.59 4.66
N GLY A 40 12.13 -1.04 5.88
CA GLY A 40 12.87 -2.11 6.54
C GLY A 40 12.76 -3.45 5.81
N GLU A 41 11.62 -3.72 5.18
CA GLU A 41 11.43 -4.92 4.36
C GLU A 41 12.12 -4.80 2.99
N LEU A 42 11.96 -3.67 2.30
CA LEU A 42 12.64 -3.42 1.01
C LEU A 42 14.16 -3.51 1.13
N ILE A 43 14.75 -2.97 2.20
CA ILE A 43 16.20 -3.05 2.42
C ILE A 43 16.65 -4.51 2.59
N ARG A 44 15.91 -5.32 3.37
CA ARG A 44 16.23 -6.74 3.58
C ARG A 44 16.12 -7.55 2.29
N GLU A 45 15.15 -7.22 1.46
CA GLU A 45 14.97 -7.85 0.15
C GLU A 45 16.15 -7.53 -0.78
N VAL A 46 16.51 -6.25 -0.92
CA VAL A 46 17.62 -5.85 -1.80
C VAL A 46 18.95 -6.40 -1.29
N ASP A 47 19.20 -6.39 0.03
CA ASP A 47 20.42 -6.97 0.62
C ASP A 47 20.52 -8.49 0.34
N SER A 48 19.41 -9.22 0.45
CA SER A 48 19.37 -10.65 0.09
C SER A 48 19.67 -10.87 -1.40
N SER A 49 19.06 -10.06 -2.28
CA SER A 49 19.24 -10.21 -3.72
C SER A 49 20.67 -9.89 -4.18
N LEU A 50 21.31 -8.89 -3.56
CA LEU A 50 22.71 -8.58 -3.82
C LEU A 50 23.66 -9.65 -3.29
N LEU A 51 23.36 -10.24 -2.12
CA LEU A 51 24.12 -11.37 -1.60
C LEU A 51 24.03 -12.56 -2.57
N ASP A 52 22.84 -12.87 -3.05
CA ASP A 52 22.61 -13.95 -4.02
C ASP A 52 23.33 -13.68 -5.36
N GLU A 53 23.37 -12.43 -5.81
CA GLU A 53 24.17 -12.04 -6.99
C GLU A 53 25.66 -12.18 -6.75
N TRP A 54 26.16 -11.77 -5.59
CA TRP A 54 27.57 -11.93 -5.25
C TRP A 54 27.97 -13.40 -5.18
N GLU A 55 27.15 -14.26 -4.55
CA GLU A 55 27.36 -15.70 -4.52
C GLU A 55 27.41 -16.32 -5.92
N ARG A 56 26.55 -15.88 -6.85
CA ARG A 56 26.56 -16.31 -8.26
C ARG A 56 27.84 -15.91 -8.98
N LEU A 57 28.37 -14.70 -8.72
CA LEU A 57 29.62 -14.24 -9.32
C LEU A 57 30.84 -14.99 -8.79
N VAL A 58 30.81 -15.37 -7.51
CA VAL A 58 31.90 -16.12 -6.87
C VAL A 58 31.86 -17.60 -7.23
N ASN A 59 30.66 -18.20 -7.40
CA ASN A 59 30.49 -19.62 -7.71
C ASN A 59 29.50 -19.84 -8.88
N PRO A 60 29.94 -19.65 -10.14
CA PRO A 60 29.06 -19.73 -11.31
C PRO A 60 28.46 -21.13 -11.55
N ASP A 61 29.16 -22.18 -11.14
CA ASP A 61 28.77 -23.58 -11.34
C ASP A 61 27.91 -24.16 -10.20
N ALA A 62 27.62 -23.37 -9.16
CA ALA A 62 26.75 -23.80 -8.09
C ALA A 62 25.30 -23.89 -8.58
N GLN A 63 24.72 -25.09 -8.59
CA GLN A 63 23.29 -25.30 -8.83
C GLN A 63 22.49 -24.69 -7.67
N GLN A 64 22.15 -23.40 -7.79
CA GLN A 64 21.23 -22.78 -6.85
C GLN A 64 19.81 -23.32 -7.11
N PRO A 65 19.05 -23.65 -6.06
CA PRO A 65 17.63 -23.97 -6.22
C PRO A 65 16.98 -22.79 -6.95
N ASN A 66 16.12 -23.10 -7.91
CA ASN A 66 15.39 -22.14 -8.76
C ASN A 66 14.42 -21.32 -7.90
N GLN A 67 14.94 -20.50 -6.99
CA GLN A 67 14.18 -19.49 -6.28
C GLN A 67 13.96 -18.37 -7.30
N GLN A 68 12.90 -18.51 -8.10
CA GLN A 68 12.23 -17.34 -8.62
C GLN A 68 12.10 -16.38 -7.44
N HIS A 69 12.80 -15.25 -7.50
CA HIS A 69 12.76 -14.19 -6.49
C HIS A 69 11.32 -13.67 -6.44
N GLN A 70 10.44 -14.39 -5.75
CA GLN A 70 9.12 -13.90 -5.43
C GLN A 70 9.33 -12.78 -4.42
N PRO A 71 8.78 -11.58 -4.68
CA PRO A 71 8.92 -10.45 -3.78
C PRO A 71 8.58 -10.84 -2.34
N LYS A 72 9.58 -10.76 -1.44
CA LYS A 72 9.39 -11.18 -0.04
C LYS A 72 8.55 -10.17 0.74
N VAL A 73 8.50 -8.91 0.28
CA VAL A 73 7.75 -7.84 0.95
C VAL A 73 6.28 -8.21 1.10
N THR A 74 5.68 -8.79 0.07
CA THR A 74 4.29 -9.23 0.09
C THR A 74 4.05 -10.53 0.85
N ALA A 75 5.11 -11.33 1.09
CA ALA A 75 5.06 -12.53 1.93
C ALA A 75 5.06 -12.22 3.43
N ASN A 76 5.50 -11.02 3.83
CA ASN A 76 5.32 -10.52 5.18
C ASN A 76 3.93 -9.87 5.31
N PRO A 77 3.01 -10.42 6.12
CA PRO A 77 1.66 -9.87 6.28
C PRO A 77 1.64 -8.41 6.76
N ARG A 78 2.64 -7.97 7.55
CA ARG A 78 2.72 -6.58 8.01
C ARG A 78 3.05 -5.63 6.88
N ALA A 79 4.08 -5.94 6.10
CA ALA A 79 4.48 -5.13 4.96
C ALA A 79 3.40 -5.14 3.86
N LEU A 80 2.73 -6.27 3.64
CA LEU A 80 1.57 -6.32 2.75
C LEU A 80 0.44 -5.40 3.24
N ARG A 81 0.12 -5.40 4.54
CA ARG A 81 -0.91 -4.51 5.10
C ARG A 81 -0.57 -3.04 4.87
N VAL A 82 0.69 -2.66 4.99
CA VAL A 82 1.17 -1.31 4.66
C VAL A 82 0.94 -0.98 3.19
N LEU A 83 1.31 -1.88 2.27
CA LEU A 83 1.09 -1.70 0.83
C LEU A 83 -0.39 -1.52 0.50
N VAL A 84 -1.25 -2.35 1.10
CA VAL A 84 -2.70 -2.30 0.91
C VAL A 84 -3.27 -0.98 1.44
N ARG A 85 -2.89 -0.56 2.65
CA ARG A 85 -3.32 0.72 3.24
C ARG A 85 -2.88 1.91 2.40
N ASN A 86 -1.65 1.91 1.89
CA ASN A 86 -1.15 2.91 0.95
C ASN A 86 -1.98 2.96 -0.34
N ALA A 87 -2.26 1.81 -0.93
CA ALA A 87 -3.02 1.72 -2.16
C ALA A 87 -4.49 2.14 -2.00
N MET A 88 -5.11 1.84 -0.85
CA MET A 88 -6.46 2.31 -0.51
C MET A 88 -6.48 3.81 -0.26
N PHE A 89 -5.52 4.34 0.52
CA PHE A 89 -5.46 5.78 0.79
C PHE A 89 -5.15 6.60 -0.47
N ARG A 90 -4.35 6.07 -1.40
CA ARG A 90 -4.15 6.72 -2.71
C ARG A 90 -5.48 6.88 -3.47
N ARG A 91 -6.39 5.91 -3.38
CA ARG A 91 -7.73 6.03 -3.98
C ARG A 91 -8.54 7.14 -3.31
N VAL A 92 -8.50 7.24 -1.97
CA VAL A 92 -9.13 8.35 -1.23
C VAL A 92 -8.56 9.70 -1.69
N GLN A 93 -7.23 9.82 -1.82
CA GLN A 93 -6.58 11.05 -2.25
C GLN A 93 -6.97 11.50 -3.66
N LEU A 94 -7.18 10.55 -4.58
CA LEU A 94 -7.66 10.83 -5.93
C LEU A 94 -9.14 11.16 -5.94
N ALA A 95 -9.94 10.47 -5.13
CA ALA A 95 -11.37 10.72 -4.96
C ALA A 95 -11.62 12.13 -4.41
N ALA A 96 -10.89 12.52 -3.36
CA ALA A 96 -10.93 13.86 -2.77
C ALA A 96 -10.62 14.97 -3.78
N ARG A 97 -9.69 14.71 -4.71
CA ARG A 97 -9.32 15.63 -5.80
C ARG A 97 -10.18 15.48 -7.05
N ARG A 98 -11.18 14.60 -7.02
CA ARG A 98 -12.07 14.29 -8.14
C ARG A 98 -11.32 13.89 -9.42
N ARG A 99 -10.20 13.18 -9.26
CA ARG A 99 -9.36 12.68 -10.37
C ARG A 99 -9.86 11.31 -10.82
N TRP A 100 -11.05 11.29 -11.43
CA TRP A 100 -11.75 10.06 -11.82
C TRP A 100 -10.99 9.23 -12.84
N ASP A 101 -10.34 9.87 -13.81
CA ASP A 101 -9.52 9.19 -14.82
C ASP A 101 -8.38 8.40 -14.16
N GLU A 102 -7.63 9.04 -13.26
CA GLU A 102 -6.54 8.37 -12.53
C GLU A 102 -7.07 7.25 -11.63
N LEU A 103 -8.26 7.39 -11.04
CA LEU A 103 -8.89 6.32 -10.26
C LEU A 103 -9.26 5.11 -11.12
N GLY A 104 -9.78 5.35 -12.33
CA GLY A 104 -10.10 4.30 -13.28
C GLY A 104 -8.86 3.55 -13.77
N GLU A 105 -7.73 4.25 -13.95
CA GLU A 105 -6.45 3.64 -14.33
C GLU A 105 -5.88 2.69 -13.27
N LEU A 106 -6.25 2.87 -11.99
CA LEU A 106 -5.78 2.02 -10.88
C LEU A 106 -6.51 0.68 -10.78
N ASP A 107 -7.61 0.47 -11.52
CA ASP A 107 -8.35 -0.80 -11.49
C ASP A 107 -7.87 -1.75 -12.61
N PRO A 108 -7.11 -2.81 -12.28
CA PRO A 108 -6.66 -3.78 -13.28
C PRO A 108 -7.81 -4.57 -13.90
N SER A 109 -8.96 -4.68 -13.22
CA SER A 109 -10.13 -5.41 -13.70
C SER A 109 -10.95 -4.64 -14.74
N ARG A 110 -10.72 -3.31 -14.85
CA ARG A 110 -11.49 -2.37 -15.68
C ARG A 110 -13.00 -2.37 -15.37
N LEU A 111 -13.40 -2.81 -14.17
CA LEU A 111 -14.79 -2.78 -13.72
C LEU A 111 -15.16 -1.41 -13.13
N TRP A 112 -14.16 -0.68 -12.65
CA TRP A 112 -14.24 0.67 -12.12
C TRP A 112 -13.53 1.64 -13.05
N ASP A 113 -14.27 2.18 -14.00
CA ASP A 113 -13.82 3.30 -14.83
C ASP A 113 -14.12 4.66 -14.17
N ALA A 114 -13.69 5.73 -14.83
CA ALA A 114 -13.87 7.09 -14.34
C ALA A 114 -15.35 7.45 -14.12
N ASP A 115 -16.23 7.05 -15.04
CA ASP A 115 -17.66 7.33 -14.96
C ASP A 115 -18.30 6.63 -13.76
N ARG A 116 -17.96 5.35 -13.52
CA ARG A 116 -18.44 4.61 -12.37
C ARG A 116 -17.97 5.23 -11.06
N TRP A 117 -16.70 5.62 -10.96
CA TRP A 117 -16.19 6.33 -9.78
C TRP A 117 -16.94 7.62 -9.51
N HIS A 118 -17.14 8.44 -10.54
CA HIS A 118 -17.88 9.68 -10.45
C HIS A 118 -19.31 9.45 -9.98
N LEU A 119 -20.05 8.55 -10.65
CA LEU A 119 -21.45 8.26 -10.31
C LEU A 119 -21.62 7.65 -8.91
N SER A 120 -20.69 6.81 -8.47
CA SER A 120 -20.74 6.19 -7.14
C SER A 120 -20.51 7.20 -6.02
N LEU A 121 -19.64 8.19 -6.21
CA LEU A 121 -19.36 9.22 -5.20
C LEU A 121 -20.24 10.47 -5.34
N GLU A 122 -21.00 10.62 -6.42
CA GLU A 122 -21.91 11.74 -6.61
C GLU A 122 -22.85 11.97 -5.40
N PRO A 123 -23.51 10.94 -4.81
CA PRO A 123 -24.37 11.18 -3.66
C PRO A 123 -23.59 11.61 -2.40
N TYR A 124 -22.32 11.21 -2.26
CA TYR A 124 -21.46 11.72 -1.18
C TYR A 124 -21.25 13.23 -1.33
N TRP A 125 -20.90 13.67 -2.55
CA TRP A 125 -20.64 15.08 -2.85
C TRP A 125 -21.89 15.98 -2.79
N GLN A 126 -23.09 15.39 -2.84
CA GLN A 126 -24.33 16.12 -2.58
C GLN A 126 -24.57 16.38 -1.09
N LEU A 127 -23.98 15.57 -0.21
CA LEU A 127 -24.11 15.66 1.25
C LEU A 127 -22.93 16.38 1.91
N HIS A 128 -21.72 16.20 1.36
CA HIS A 128 -20.47 16.67 1.94
C HIS A 128 -19.64 17.47 0.93
N ASP A 129 -19.02 18.55 1.41
CA ASP A 129 -18.27 19.47 0.56
C ASP A 129 -16.81 19.03 0.31
N GLU A 130 -16.28 18.10 1.11
CA GLU A 130 -14.87 17.70 1.11
C GLU A 130 -14.72 16.23 1.54
N ILE A 131 -13.70 15.54 1.02
CA ILE A 131 -13.14 14.32 1.62
C ILE A 131 -11.79 14.72 2.21
N ARG A 132 -11.61 14.61 3.53
CA ARG A 132 -10.33 14.94 4.18
C ARG A 132 -9.28 13.89 3.85
N THR A 133 -8.03 14.32 3.72
CA THR A 133 -6.88 13.45 3.43
C THR A 133 -5.67 13.77 4.30
N ASP A 134 -5.89 14.37 5.46
CA ASP A 134 -4.84 14.68 6.42
C ASP A 134 -4.42 13.44 7.24
N ALA A 135 -3.62 13.65 8.28
CA ALA A 135 -3.17 12.57 9.16
C ALA A 135 -4.32 11.87 9.89
N GLY A 136 -5.42 12.59 10.20
CA GLY A 136 -6.61 12.05 10.83
C GLY A 136 -7.39 11.12 9.89
N ALA A 137 -7.51 11.51 8.62
CA ALA A 137 -8.14 10.68 7.59
C ALA A 137 -7.41 9.34 7.34
N ARG A 138 -6.15 9.23 7.77
CA ARG A 138 -5.35 8.00 7.71
C ARG A 138 -5.36 7.21 9.01
N SER A 139 -6.20 7.57 9.99
CA SER A 139 -6.34 6.87 11.27
C SER A 139 -6.57 5.36 11.09
N PRO A 140 -6.02 4.49 11.97
CA PRO A 140 -6.28 3.06 11.91
C PRO A 140 -7.75 2.72 12.14
N GLU A 141 -8.52 3.61 12.77
CA GLU A 141 -9.97 3.43 12.98
C GLU A 141 -10.76 3.51 11.67
N LEU A 142 -10.23 4.21 10.67
CA LEU A 142 -10.88 4.40 9.36
C LEU A 142 -10.49 3.32 8.35
N PHE A 143 -9.66 2.36 8.74
CA PHE A 143 -9.19 1.30 7.86
C PHE A 143 -9.41 -0.08 8.48
N ILE A 144 -10.33 -0.83 7.89
CA ILE A 144 -10.73 -2.16 8.35
C ILE A 144 -10.18 -3.19 7.37
N VAL A 145 -9.59 -4.27 7.90
CA VAL A 145 -9.06 -5.39 7.12
C VAL A 145 -9.59 -6.69 7.71
N GLU A 146 -10.21 -7.50 6.88
CA GLU A 146 -10.63 -8.85 7.19
C GLU A 146 -9.72 -9.83 6.43
N GLU A 147 -8.88 -10.56 7.19
CA GLU A 147 -7.89 -11.46 6.62
C GLU A 147 -8.48 -12.85 6.36
N GLY A 148 -8.56 -13.24 5.09
CA GLY A 148 -8.94 -14.58 4.65
C GLY A 148 -7.79 -15.36 4.01
N PRO A 149 -7.97 -16.68 3.81
CA PRO A 149 -7.02 -17.50 3.07
C PRO A 149 -7.05 -17.12 1.58
N GLY A 150 -5.94 -16.62 1.05
CA GLY A 150 -5.78 -16.27 -0.37
C GLY A 150 -6.38 -14.92 -0.79
N ARG A 151 -7.24 -14.32 0.04
CA ARG A 151 -7.87 -13.02 -0.21
C ARG A 151 -8.05 -12.25 1.10
N TRP A 152 -7.82 -10.94 1.07
CA TRP A 152 -8.24 -10.03 2.15
C TRP A 152 -9.35 -9.11 1.67
N ASP A 153 -10.33 -8.87 2.53
CA ASP A 153 -11.36 -7.86 2.29
C ASP A 153 -10.97 -6.59 3.05
N VAL A 154 -10.95 -5.46 2.37
CA VAL A 154 -10.52 -4.19 2.97
C VAL A 154 -11.54 -3.10 2.75
N ARG A 155 -11.66 -2.24 3.76
CA ARG A 155 -12.57 -1.12 3.76
C ARG A 155 -11.84 0.12 4.27
N GLN A 156 -11.85 1.15 3.44
CA GLN A 156 -11.36 2.47 3.79
C GLN A 156 -12.57 3.40 3.93
N ILE A 157 -12.84 3.83 5.16
CA ILE A 157 -13.87 4.80 5.48
C ILE A 157 -13.38 6.19 5.05
N LEU A 158 -14.28 6.98 4.49
CA LEU A 158 -14.01 8.36 4.08
C LEU A 158 -14.19 9.30 5.27
N ASP A 159 -13.20 10.14 5.52
CA ASP A 159 -13.27 11.15 6.56
C ASP A 159 -14.00 12.39 6.02
N ASP A 160 -15.26 12.55 6.40
CA ASP A 160 -16.11 13.67 6.02
C ASP A 160 -16.02 14.83 7.03
N PRO A 161 -16.39 16.06 6.65
CA PRO A 161 -16.27 17.22 7.52
C PRO A 161 -17.09 17.14 8.81
N ALA A 162 -18.21 16.42 8.78
CA ALA A 162 -19.11 16.26 9.92
C ALA A 162 -18.71 15.10 10.83
N ASN A 163 -17.70 14.31 10.46
CA ASN A 163 -17.24 13.10 11.14
C ASN A 163 -18.37 12.06 11.31
N TYR A 164 -19.25 11.94 10.32
CA TYR A 164 -20.26 10.89 10.29
C TYR A 164 -19.68 9.52 9.94
N HIS A 165 -18.58 9.51 9.16
CA HIS A 165 -17.85 8.30 8.79
C HIS A 165 -18.76 7.23 8.19
N ASP A 166 -19.71 7.69 7.38
CA ASP A 166 -20.83 6.92 6.85
C ASP A 166 -20.62 6.43 5.42
N TRP A 167 -19.49 6.73 4.80
CA TRP A 167 -19.12 6.25 3.46
C TRP A 167 -17.80 5.51 3.46
N ALA A 168 -17.67 4.51 2.59
CA ALA A 168 -16.44 3.78 2.43
C ALA A 168 -16.17 3.32 1.00
N ILE A 169 -14.88 3.11 0.72
CA ILE A 169 -14.38 2.35 -0.43
C ILE A 169 -14.06 0.94 0.06
N CYS A 170 -14.72 -0.06 -0.53
CA CYS A 170 -14.47 -1.47 -0.27
C CYS A 170 -13.68 -2.10 -1.43
N ALA A 171 -12.73 -2.95 -1.12
CA ALA A 171 -11.94 -3.67 -2.11
C ALA A 171 -11.54 -5.06 -1.63
N GLU A 172 -11.25 -5.93 -2.58
CA GLU A 172 -10.66 -7.24 -2.37
C GLU A 172 -9.18 -7.19 -2.76
N VAL A 173 -8.31 -7.76 -1.92
CA VAL A 173 -6.88 -7.92 -2.19
C VAL A 173 -6.62 -9.36 -2.63
N ASP A 174 -6.11 -9.52 -3.85
CA ASP A 174 -5.64 -10.81 -4.35
C ASP A 174 -4.21 -11.03 -3.83
N LEU A 175 -4.05 -11.97 -2.89
CA LEU A 175 -2.75 -12.23 -2.28
C LEU A 175 -1.77 -12.79 -3.32
N GLU A 176 -2.17 -13.75 -4.14
CA GLU A 176 -1.25 -14.38 -5.11
C GLU A 176 -0.80 -13.38 -6.18
N ALA A 177 -1.72 -12.59 -6.73
CA ALA A 177 -1.39 -11.53 -7.67
C ALA A 177 -0.49 -10.47 -7.03
N SER A 178 -0.76 -10.10 -5.77
CA SER A 178 0.09 -9.16 -5.03
C SER A 178 1.50 -9.71 -4.86
N HIS A 179 1.64 -10.99 -4.48
CA HIS A 179 2.94 -11.65 -4.36
C HIS A 179 3.70 -11.64 -5.68
N ARG A 180 3.03 -11.96 -6.79
CA ARG A 180 3.64 -11.98 -8.10
C ARG A 180 4.07 -10.59 -8.57
N ALA A 181 3.30 -9.56 -8.23
CA ALA A 181 3.55 -8.17 -8.65
C ALA A 181 4.51 -7.41 -7.72
N GLY A 182 4.72 -7.86 -6.48
CA GLY A 182 5.50 -7.16 -5.45
C GLY A 182 4.84 -5.88 -4.93
N THR A 183 3.57 -5.67 -5.25
CA THR A 183 2.74 -4.54 -4.80
C THR A 183 1.35 -5.05 -4.46
N ALA A 184 0.57 -4.28 -3.69
CA ALA A 184 -0.82 -4.61 -3.46
C ALA A 184 -1.62 -4.56 -4.77
N VAL A 185 -2.26 -5.68 -5.12
CA VAL A 185 -3.21 -5.80 -6.24
C VAL A 185 -4.60 -5.85 -5.64
N LEU A 186 -5.40 -4.82 -5.94
CA LEU A 186 -6.73 -4.64 -5.36
C LEU A 186 -7.77 -4.52 -6.47
N THR A 187 -8.93 -5.12 -6.22
CA THR A 187 -10.14 -4.96 -7.04
C THR A 187 -11.19 -4.25 -6.19
N VAL A 188 -11.60 -3.05 -6.60
CA VAL A 188 -12.65 -2.33 -5.88
C VAL A 188 -13.97 -3.05 -6.07
N THR A 189 -14.69 -3.29 -4.97
CA THR A 189 -15.97 -4.00 -5.00
C THR A 189 -17.12 -3.02 -4.97
N THR A 190 -17.15 -2.14 -3.97
CA THR A 190 -18.20 -1.14 -3.78
C THR A 190 -17.65 0.19 -3.27
N VAL A 191 -18.37 1.27 -3.57
CA VAL A 191 -18.20 2.59 -2.96
C VAL A 191 -19.61 3.06 -2.62
N GLU A 192 -19.95 3.04 -1.34
CA GLU A 192 -21.33 3.24 -0.89
C GLU A 192 -21.42 3.70 0.57
N PRO A 193 -22.60 4.22 0.98
CA PRO A 193 -22.90 4.48 2.38
C PRO A 193 -22.92 3.18 3.20
N LEU A 194 -22.39 3.23 4.42
CA LEU A 194 -22.32 2.13 5.38
C LEU A 194 -23.65 1.85 6.10
N TYR A 195 -24.55 2.82 6.13
CA TYR A 195 -25.90 2.67 6.68
C TYR A 195 -26.93 2.97 5.59
N ARG A 196 -27.81 2.01 5.31
CA ARG A 196 -29.03 2.18 4.52
C ARG A 196 -30.25 2.01 5.40
#